data_AF-A0A924YVD6-F1
#
_entry.id   AF-A0A924YVD6-F1
#
_cell.length_a   1.000
_cell.length_b   1.000
_cell.length_c   1.000
_cell.angle_alpha   90.00
_cell.angle_beta   90.00
_cell.angle_gamma   90.00
#
_symmetry.space_group_name_H-M   'P 1'
#
loop_
_entity.id
_entity.type
_entity.pdbx_description
1 polymer ?
#
loop_
_entity_poly.entity_id
_entity_poly.type
_entity_poly.pdbx_seq_one_letter_code
_entity_poly.pdbx_strand_id
1 'polypeptide(L)'
;MPKVLIVVDEESDLLGEALKQAILTPSVTPHPQDLGDTKEPSSQSEVAIQAHYEVEVKTIARLQQMLTDGTSCLEDILLCPLMLRLPDSLEFPQKSVYHDCRDVLGLRQRVEKDLHVSTGIGKFWLPIVLTSKGALYAEAITAIEPRRYLQPLHLPDRYRQPLYELGQRLLKLISASPSTYLMQFGFNGETVVFDRLFPFPAAPAIASLKSQSPNLFVCHWHCLSNTPILDLTIAQTSEHQIFQPSQATLSTGVADSEGAIVNRTS
;
A
#
# COMPACT_ATOMS: atom_id res chain seq x y z
N MET A 1 16.06 -10.84 -21.43
CA MET A 1 16.02 -10.24 -20.08
C MET A 1 14.56 -10.13 -19.69
N PRO A 2 14.18 -10.50 -18.47
CA PRO A 2 12.81 -10.33 -18.01
C PRO A 2 12.43 -8.85 -18.03
N LYS A 3 11.27 -8.54 -18.63
CA LYS A 3 10.76 -7.17 -18.72
C LYS A 3 9.75 -6.91 -17.60
N VAL A 4 9.88 -5.78 -16.94
CA VAL A 4 8.92 -5.31 -15.92
C VAL A 4 8.25 -4.05 -16.43
N LEU A 5 6.92 -4.07 -16.48
CA LEU A 5 6.11 -2.93 -16.86
C LEU A 5 5.40 -2.39 -15.63
N ILE A 6 5.82 -1.22 -15.16
CA ILE A 6 5.15 -0.48 -14.10
C ILE A 6 4.11 0.43 -14.74
N VAL A 7 2.86 0.29 -14.29
CA VAL A 7 1.75 1.08 -14.80
C VAL A 7 1.29 2.06 -13.75
N VAL A 8 1.34 3.34 -14.09
CA VAL A 8 0.97 4.45 -13.20
C VAL A 8 -0.14 5.29 -13.81
N ASP A 9 -0.81 6.05 -12.94
CA ASP A 9 -1.64 7.17 -13.38
C ASP A 9 -0.76 8.36 -13.79
N GLU A 10 -1.31 9.32 -14.54
CA GLU A 10 -0.55 10.48 -15.06
C GLU A 10 0.06 11.35 -13.95
N GLU A 11 -0.53 11.34 -12.75
CA GLU A 11 -0.04 12.10 -11.60
C GLU A 11 0.87 11.29 -10.65
N SER A 12 1.22 10.04 -11.01
CA SER A 12 1.87 9.07 -10.13
C SER A 12 3.30 8.69 -10.55
N ASP A 13 3.98 9.53 -11.33
CA ASP A 13 5.35 9.32 -11.80
C ASP A 13 6.32 8.97 -10.66
N LEU A 14 6.21 9.65 -9.52
CA LEU A 14 7.05 9.39 -8.34
C LEU A 14 6.90 7.95 -7.81
N LEU A 15 5.71 7.35 -7.90
CA LEU A 15 5.49 5.97 -7.46
C LEU A 15 6.15 5.00 -8.43
N GLY A 16 6.02 5.28 -9.73
CA GLY A 16 6.66 4.51 -10.78
C GLY A 16 8.17 4.50 -10.65
N GLU A 17 8.77 5.67 -10.44
CA GLU A 17 10.22 5.81 -10.25
C GLU A 17 10.69 5.17 -8.93
N ALA A 18 9.94 5.29 -7.83
CA ALA A 18 10.28 4.64 -6.57
C ALA A 18 10.31 3.11 -6.71
N LEU A 19 9.31 2.51 -7.37
CA LEU A 19 9.30 1.07 -7.63
C LEU A 19 10.39 0.66 -8.63
N LYS A 20 10.64 1.45 -9.67
CA LYS A 20 11.73 1.21 -10.62
C LYS A 20 13.08 1.16 -9.90
N GLN A 21 13.35 2.11 -9.01
CA GLN A 21 14.56 2.08 -8.19
C GLN A 21 14.63 0.85 -7.31
N ALA A 22 13.53 0.46 -6.67
CA ALA A 22 13.47 -0.76 -5.84
C ALA A 22 13.79 -2.05 -6.63
N ILE A 23 13.39 -2.12 -7.91
CA ILE A 23 13.71 -3.25 -8.79
C ILE A 23 15.18 -3.22 -9.23
N LEU A 24 15.70 -2.04 -9.58
CA LEU A 24 17.07 -1.89 -10.10
C LEU A 24 18.15 -1.94 -9.02
N THR A 25 17.79 -1.66 -7.76
CA THR A 25 18.70 -1.66 -6.61
C THR A 25 18.26 -2.68 -5.55
N PRO A 26 18.35 -4.00 -5.83
CA PRO A 26 17.92 -5.04 -4.89
C PRO A 26 18.76 -5.15 -3.61
N SER A 27 19.80 -4.32 -3.45
CA SER A 27 20.75 -4.40 -2.33
C SER A 27 20.63 -3.22 -1.37
N VAL A 28 19.79 -3.36 -0.33
CA VAL A 28 20.15 -2.88 1.02
C VAL A 28 19.63 -3.91 2.04
N THR A 29 20.34 -5.02 2.19
CA THR A 29 20.38 -5.68 3.50
C THR A 29 21.10 -4.71 4.45
N PRO A 30 20.50 -4.30 5.59
CA PRO A 30 21.24 -3.57 6.59
C PRO A 30 22.33 -4.50 7.12
N HIS A 31 23.59 -4.17 6.83
CA HIS A 31 24.71 -4.70 7.59
C HIS A 31 24.58 -4.12 9.00
N PRO A 32 24.44 -4.94 10.05
CA PRO A 32 24.59 -4.43 11.40
C PRO A 32 26.01 -3.86 11.47
N GLN A 33 26.14 -2.55 11.67
CA GLN A 33 27.39 -2.01 12.18
C GLN A 33 27.53 -2.55 13.60
N ASP A 34 28.14 -3.72 13.71
CA ASP A 34 28.60 -4.26 14.97
C ASP A 34 29.79 -3.41 15.41
N LEU A 35 29.62 -2.76 16.55
CA LEU A 35 30.67 -2.00 17.21
C LEU A 35 31.64 -3.03 17.81
N GLY A 36 32.63 -3.41 17.00
CA GLY A 36 33.94 -3.91 17.41
C GLY A 36 33.99 -5.03 18.45
N ASP A 37 34.26 -6.25 17.99
CA ASP A 37 35.39 -6.98 18.54
C ASP A 37 36.03 -7.92 17.51
N THR A 38 37.35 -7.98 17.57
CA THR A 38 38.25 -8.51 16.54
C THR A 38 38.19 -10.04 16.47
N LYS A 39 37.81 -10.61 15.32
CA LYS A 39 38.34 -11.88 14.77
C LYS A 39 37.76 -12.17 13.38
N GLU A 40 38.62 -12.28 12.36
CA GLU A 40 38.27 -12.97 11.12
C GLU A 40 37.84 -14.43 11.44
N PRO A 41 36.87 -15.00 10.68
CA PRO A 41 37.30 -15.86 9.58
C PRO A 41 36.38 -15.90 8.33
N SER A 42 37.05 -16.27 7.23
CA SER A 42 36.61 -17.17 6.15
C SER A 42 35.37 -16.84 5.31
N SER A 43 35.65 -16.24 4.15
CA SER A 43 35.18 -16.63 2.80
C SER A 43 34.03 -17.65 2.70
N GLN A 44 32.81 -17.15 2.52
CA GLN A 44 31.83 -17.74 1.59
C GLN A 44 31.19 -16.59 0.82
N SER A 45 31.67 -16.37 -0.40
CA SER A 45 31.08 -15.41 -1.33
C SER A 45 29.72 -15.96 -1.80
N GLU A 46 28.63 -15.48 -1.21
CA GLU A 46 27.31 -15.60 -1.83
C GLU A 46 27.33 -14.80 -3.12
N VAL A 47 27.49 -15.48 -4.25
CA VAL A 47 27.32 -14.91 -5.58
C VAL A 47 25.84 -14.62 -5.74
N ALA A 48 25.40 -13.42 -5.35
CA ALA A 48 24.08 -12.92 -5.69
C ALA A 48 24.00 -12.84 -7.22
N ILE A 49 23.22 -13.73 -7.83
CA ILE A 49 22.89 -13.66 -9.25
C ILE A 49 22.05 -12.40 -9.42
N GLN A 50 22.68 -11.30 -9.83
CA GLN A 50 22.00 -10.05 -10.11
C GLN A 50 21.19 -10.22 -11.39
N ALA A 51 19.91 -10.56 -11.24
CA ALA A 51 18.98 -10.59 -12.36
C ALA A 51 18.84 -9.16 -12.91
N HIS A 52 19.28 -8.93 -14.13
CA HIS A 52 19.10 -7.65 -14.81
C HIS A 52 17.70 -7.59 -15.42
N TYR A 53 16.85 -6.76 -14.83
CA TYR A 53 15.52 -6.45 -15.34
C TYR A 53 15.56 -5.24 -16.27
N GLU A 54 14.82 -5.31 -17.36
CA GLU A 54 14.47 -4.13 -18.16
C GLU A 54 13.17 -3.57 -17.60
N VAL A 55 13.24 -2.38 -16.98
CA VAL A 55 12.10 -1.78 -16.26
C VAL A 55 11.60 -0.54 -16.98
N GLU A 56 10.34 -0.58 -17.41
CA GLU A 56 9.65 0.54 -18.04
C GLU A 56 8.52 1.04 -17.15
N VAL A 57 8.40 2.36 -17.04
CA VAL A 57 7.25 3.03 -16.42
C VAL A 57 6.38 3.59 -17.54
N LYS A 58 5.09 3.25 -17.55
CA LYS A 58 4.13 3.76 -18.54
C LYS A 58 2.84 4.21 -17.88
N THR A 59 2.19 5.17 -18.52
CA THR A 59 0.82 5.56 -18.17
C THR A 59 -0.19 4.53 -18.69
N ILE A 60 -1.39 4.55 -18.11
CA ILE A 60 -2.49 3.70 -18.59
C ILE A 60 -2.84 3.90 -20.06
N ALA A 61 -2.79 5.15 -20.55
CA ALA A 61 -3.08 5.46 -21.95
C ALA A 61 -2.07 4.79 -22.89
N ARG A 62 -0.79 4.74 -22.49
CA ARG A 62 0.25 4.03 -23.26
C ARG A 62 0.08 2.52 -23.23
N LEU A 63 -0.32 1.95 -22.10
CA LEU A 63 -0.66 0.53 -22.02
C LEU A 63 -1.83 0.19 -22.96
N GLN A 64 -2.90 0.99 -22.94
CA GLN A 64 -4.07 0.77 -23.81
C GLN A 64 -3.70 0.83 -25.30
N GLN A 65 -2.85 1.79 -25.67
CA GLN A 65 -2.32 1.88 -27.03
C GLN A 65 -1.55 0.59 -27.40
N MET A 66 -0.64 0.12 -26.55
CA MET A 66 0.12 -1.12 -26.79
C MET A 66 -0.77 -2.36 -26.94
N LEU A 67 -1.83 -2.45 -26.14
CA LEU A 67 -2.80 -3.54 -26.21
C LEU A 67 -3.61 -3.51 -27.51
N THR A 68 -3.97 -2.31 -27.98
CA THR A 68 -4.79 -2.12 -29.19
C THR A 68 -3.98 -2.36 -30.47
N ASP A 69 -2.72 -1.93 -30.47
CA ASP A 69 -1.84 -2.02 -31.63
C ASP A 69 -1.28 -3.45 -31.85
N GLY A 70 -1.50 -4.38 -30.90
CA GLY A 70 -1.01 -5.76 -30.97
C GLY A 70 0.52 -5.87 -30.87
N THR A 71 1.19 -4.79 -30.49
CA THR A 71 2.65 -4.62 -30.60
C THR A 71 3.45 -5.35 -29.52
N SER A 72 2.79 -5.91 -28.50
CA SER A 72 3.45 -6.55 -27.37
C SER A 72 2.69 -7.78 -26.88
N CYS A 73 3.34 -8.93 -26.92
CA CYS A 73 2.91 -10.12 -26.19
C CYS A 73 3.25 -9.90 -24.70
N LEU A 74 2.24 -9.81 -23.84
CA LEU A 74 2.42 -9.64 -22.38
C LEU A 74 2.91 -10.92 -21.69
N GLU A 75 3.01 -12.05 -22.41
CA GLU A 75 3.38 -13.36 -21.85
C GLU A 75 4.76 -13.34 -21.15
N ASP A 76 5.67 -12.48 -21.61
CA ASP A 76 7.03 -12.32 -21.05
C ASP A 76 7.20 -11.03 -20.22
N ILE A 77 6.12 -10.31 -19.91
CA ILE A 77 6.15 -9.04 -19.19
C ILE A 77 5.54 -9.20 -17.80
N LEU A 78 6.32 -8.95 -16.76
CA LEU A 78 5.81 -8.83 -15.41
C LEU A 78 5.13 -7.47 -15.23
N LEU A 79 3.81 -7.49 -15.11
CA LEU A 79 2.99 -6.29 -14.90
C LEU A 79 2.97 -5.90 -13.42
N CYS A 80 3.32 -4.65 -13.12
CA CYS A 80 3.29 -4.06 -11.77
C CYS A 80 2.39 -2.81 -11.77
N PRO A 81 1.06 -2.96 -11.58
CA PRO A 81 0.16 -1.82 -11.63
C PRO A 81 0.10 -1.09 -10.29
N LEU A 82 0.43 0.19 -10.28
CA LEU A 82 0.33 1.07 -9.11
C LEU A 82 -0.95 1.92 -9.14
N MET A 83 -2.02 1.37 -9.73
CA MET A 83 -3.32 2.00 -9.88
C MET A 83 -4.44 0.95 -9.97
N LEU A 84 -5.66 1.33 -9.61
CA LEU A 84 -6.84 0.45 -9.66
C LEU A 84 -7.61 0.52 -10.98
N ARG A 85 -7.38 1.55 -11.81
CA ARG A 85 -8.13 1.80 -13.06
C ARG A 85 -7.48 1.08 -14.25
N LEU A 86 -7.35 -0.24 -14.15
CA LEU A 86 -6.86 -1.08 -15.23
C LEU A 86 -7.99 -1.48 -16.18
N PRO A 87 -7.71 -1.73 -17.48
CA PRO A 87 -8.70 -2.24 -18.42
C PRO A 87 -9.19 -3.62 -18.00
N ASP A 88 -10.50 -3.86 -18.08
CA ASP A 88 -11.09 -5.16 -17.70
C ASP A 88 -10.65 -6.31 -18.61
N SER A 89 -10.19 -6.01 -19.84
CA SER A 89 -9.64 -6.99 -20.78
C SER A 89 -8.23 -7.45 -20.43
N LEU A 90 -7.52 -6.74 -19.54
CA LEU A 90 -6.15 -7.09 -19.17
C LEU A 90 -6.16 -8.33 -18.28
N GLU A 91 -5.39 -9.35 -18.65
CA GLU A 91 -5.19 -10.55 -17.85
C GLU A 91 -3.85 -10.48 -17.12
N PHE A 92 -3.87 -10.74 -15.82
CA PHE A 92 -2.69 -10.81 -14.96
C PHE A 92 -3.03 -11.55 -13.65
N PRO A 93 -2.04 -12.14 -12.95
CA PRO A 93 -2.31 -13.03 -11.81
C PRO A 93 -3.16 -12.44 -10.69
N GLN A 94 -3.08 -11.13 -10.44
CA GLN A 94 -3.77 -10.45 -9.34
C GLN A 94 -5.10 -9.80 -9.74
N LYS A 95 -5.63 -10.09 -10.94
CA LYS A 95 -6.82 -9.43 -11.49
C LYS A 95 -8.03 -9.44 -10.57
N SER A 96 -8.35 -10.57 -9.92
CA SER A 96 -9.48 -10.68 -9.00
C SER A 96 -9.32 -9.76 -7.78
N VAL A 97 -8.14 -9.73 -7.18
CA VAL A 97 -7.81 -8.87 -6.04
C VAL A 97 -7.92 -7.39 -6.43
N TYR A 98 -7.43 -7.01 -7.62
CA TYR A 98 -7.57 -5.64 -8.13
C TYR A 98 -9.03 -5.26 -8.35
N HIS A 99 -9.85 -6.19 -8.85
CA HIS A 99 -11.28 -5.97 -9.03
C HIS A 99 -11.98 -5.73 -7.69
N ASP A 100 -11.73 -6.59 -6.70
CA ASP A 100 -12.24 -6.44 -5.33
C ASP A 100 -11.82 -5.10 -4.70
N CYS A 101 -10.56 -4.69 -4.89
CA CYS A 101 -10.06 -3.42 -4.37
C CYS A 101 -10.60 -2.19 -5.13
N ARG A 102 -10.93 -2.34 -6.42
CA ARG A 102 -11.53 -1.29 -7.26
C ARG A 102 -12.99 -1.04 -6.88
N ASP A 103 -13.74 -2.10 -6.57
CA ASP A 103 -15.12 -1.99 -6.08
C ASP A 103 -15.18 -1.67 -4.59
N VAL A 104 -14.89 -0.40 -4.26
CA VAL A 104 -14.85 0.09 -2.89
C VAL A 104 -16.19 -0.10 -2.18
N LEU A 105 -17.31 0.10 -2.86
CA LEU A 105 -18.64 -0.06 -2.26
C LEU A 105 -18.95 -1.53 -1.98
N GLY A 106 -18.70 -2.43 -2.93
CA GLY A 106 -18.89 -3.87 -2.74
C GLY A 106 -17.97 -4.43 -1.66
N LEU A 107 -16.71 -3.99 -1.61
CA LEU A 107 -15.78 -4.43 -0.56
C LEU A 107 -16.21 -3.95 0.82
N ARG A 108 -16.68 -2.70 0.96
CA ARG A 108 -17.25 -2.19 2.23
C ARG A 108 -18.45 -3.02 2.69
N GLN A 109 -19.38 -3.33 1.78
CA GLN A 109 -20.54 -4.17 2.09
C GLN A 109 -20.12 -5.56 2.58
N ARG A 110 -19.13 -6.18 1.94
CA ARG A 110 -18.59 -7.47 2.38
C ARG A 110 -17.90 -7.37 3.74
N VAL A 111 -17.15 -6.31 4.01
CA VAL A 111 -16.52 -6.07 5.32
C VAL A 111 -17.56 -5.93 6.42
N GLU A 112 -18.64 -5.18 6.20
CA GLU A 112 -19.73 -5.05 7.18
C GLU A 112 -20.46 -6.38 7.42
N LYS A 113 -20.81 -7.06 6.33
CA LYS A 113 -21.59 -8.29 6.36
C LYS A 113 -20.80 -9.47 6.94
N ASP A 114 -19.60 -9.70 6.44
CA ASP A 114 -18.84 -10.93 6.67
C ASP A 114 -17.78 -10.75 7.77
N LEU A 115 -17.30 -9.52 8.00
CA LEU A 115 -16.32 -9.24 9.05
C LEU A 115 -16.92 -8.51 10.27
N HIS A 116 -18.15 -8.00 10.18
CA HIS A 116 -18.81 -7.23 11.23
C HIS A 116 -18.03 -5.98 11.66
N VAL A 117 -17.39 -5.31 10.69
CA VAL A 117 -16.63 -4.07 10.92
C VAL A 117 -17.31 -2.91 10.20
N SER A 118 -17.51 -1.80 10.92
CA SER A 118 -18.10 -0.59 10.36
C SER A 118 -17.22 0.02 9.27
N THR A 119 -17.85 0.63 8.26
CA THR A 119 -17.14 1.33 7.20
C THR A 119 -17.28 2.84 7.30
N GLY A 120 -16.34 3.59 6.71
CA GLY A 120 -16.33 5.05 6.80
C GLY A 120 -15.22 5.68 5.98
N ILE A 121 -15.06 7.00 6.14
CA ILE A 121 -13.97 7.74 5.50
C ILE A 121 -12.68 7.50 6.28
N GLY A 122 -11.66 7.03 5.57
CA GLY A 122 -10.34 6.81 6.13
C GLY A 122 -9.39 7.96 5.84
N LYS A 123 -8.55 8.28 6.81
CA LYS A 123 -7.49 9.31 6.71
C LYS A 123 -6.11 8.76 7.08
N PHE A 124 -6.05 7.47 7.38
CA PHE A 124 -4.87 6.76 7.81
C PHE A 124 -4.72 5.49 6.97
N TRP A 125 -3.49 5.02 6.84
CA TRP A 125 -3.18 3.80 6.12
C TRP A 125 -2.37 2.86 6.99
N LEU A 126 -2.78 1.60 7.04
CA LEU A 126 -1.98 0.52 7.60
C LEU A 126 -1.30 -0.21 6.44
N PRO A 127 0.04 -0.16 6.33
CA PRO A 127 0.76 -1.00 5.40
C PRO A 127 0.82 -2.44 5.89
N ILE A 128 0.47 -3.37 4.99
CA ILE A 128 0.47 -4.81 5.24
C ILE A 128 1.28 -5.47 4.14
N VAL A 129 2.43 -6.05 4.48
CA VAL A 129 3.27 -6.82 3.56
C VAL A 129 2.88 -8.28 3.72
N LEU A 130 2.06 -8.78 2.80
CA LEU A 130 1.64 -10.18 2.79
C LEU A 130 2.70 -11.01 2.09
N THR A 131 3.33 -11.93 2.84
CA THR A 131 4.30 -12.89 2.32
C THR A 131 3.68 -14.29 2.28
N SER A 132 4.40 -15.27 1.71
CA SER A 132 4.01 -16.68 1.77
C SER A 132 3.96 -17.26 3.20
N LYS A 133 4.66 -16.62 4.15
CA LYS A 133 4.68 -17.03 5.58
C LYS A 133 3.63 -16.34 6.44
N GLY A 134 3.03 -15.27 5.93
CA GLY A 134 2.07 -14.44 6.67
C GLY A 134 2.26 -12.96 6.44
N ALA A 135 1.41 -12.17 7.11
CA ALA A 135 1.43 -10.71 7.02
C ALA A 135 2.44 -10.11 8.01
N LEU A 136 3.30 -9.22 7.50
CA LEU A 136 4.10 -8.30 8.28
C LEU A 136 3.40 -6.93 8.25
N TYR A 137 3.32 -6.27 9.40
CA TYR A 137 2.66 -4.97 9.52
C TYR A 137 3.70 -3.89 9.77
N ALA A 138 3.64 -2.81 8.99
CA ALA A 138 4.43 -1.63 9.27
C ALA A 138 3.68 -0.69 10.22
N GLU A 139 4.38 0.35 10.69
CA GLU A 139 3.75 1.48 11.35
C GLU A 139 2.78 2.20 10.41
N ALA A 140 1.71 2.74 10.98
CA ALA A 140 0.68 3.41 10.21
C ALA A 140 1.20 4.70 9.55
N ILE A 141 0.49 5.14 8.51
CA ILE A 141 0.80 6.34 7.73
C ILE A 141 -0.36 7.31 7.87
N THR A 142 -0.07 8.61 7.95
CA THR A 142 -1.07 9.68 7.89
C THR A 142 -0.69 10.75 6.87
N ALA A 143 -1.67 11.53 6.42
CA ALA A 143 -1.43 12.69 5.59
C ALA A 143 -1.24 13.92 6.50
N ILE A 144 -0.17 14.68 6.27
CA ILE A 144 0.09 15.95 6.97
C ILE A 144 -0.33 17.15 6.13
N GLU A 145 -0.21 17.04 4.81
CA GLU A 145 -0.64 18.03 3.80
C GLU A 145 -1.04 17.27 2.52
N PRO A 146 -1.72 17.91 1.54
CA PRO A 146 -1.96 17.28 0.25
C PRO A 146 -0.67 16.71 -0.36
N ARG A 147 -0.68 15.41 -0.66
CA ARG A 147 0.47 14.67 -1.22
C ARG A 147 1.71 14.60 -0.32
N ARG A 148 1.60 14.94 0.97
CA ARG A 148 2.66 14.73 1.97
C ARG A 148 2.17 13.81 3.08
N TYR A 149 2.98 12.80 3.34
CA TYR A 149 2.66 11.71 4.25
C TYR A 149 3.73 11.55 5.31
N LEU A 150 3.32 11.08 6.48
CA LEU A 150 4.19 10.82 7.62
C LEU A 150 4.07 9.35 8.02
N GLN A 151 5.23 8.74 8.25
CA GLN A 151 5.42 7.42 8.85
C GLN A 151 6.66 7.51 9.75
N PRO A 152 6.62 7.04 11.01
CA PRO A 152 5.51 6.34 11.64
C PRO A 152 4.44 7.28 12.23
N LEU A 153 3.16 6.92 12.05
CA LEU A 153 2.07 7.30 12.95
C LEU A 153 1.96 6.23 14.02
N HIS A 154 2.39 6.54 15.23
CA HIS A 154 2.35 5.61 16.34
C HIS A 154 0.91 5.47 16.88
N LEU A 155 0.34 4.28 16.73
CA LEU A 155 -0.98 3.93 17.24
C LEU A 155 -0.86 3.19 18.57
N PRO A 156 -1.63 3.60 19.60
CA PRO A 156 -1.79 2.79 20.80
C PRO A 156 -2.24 1.36 20.49
N ASP A 157 -1.78 0.39 21.28
CA ASP A 157 -2.06 -1.04 21.08
C ASP A 157 -3.54 -1.39 20.96
N ARG A 158 -4.40 -0.66 21.68
CA ARG A 158 -5.86 -0.80 21.62
C ARG A 158 -6.45 -0.57 20.22
N TYR A 159 -5.75 0.16 19.35
CA TYR A 159 -6.14 0.36 17.95
C TYR A 159 -5.32 -0.51 17.00
N ARG A 160 -4.03 -0.68 17.30
CA ARG A 160 -3.10 -1.47 16.48
C ARG A 160 -3.51 -2.94 16.36
N GLN A 161 -3.85 -3.59 17.48
CA GLN A 161 -4.22 -5.02 17.47
C GLN A 161 -5.50 -5.29 16.66
N PRO A 162 -6.63 -4.55 16.87
CA PRO A 162 -7.81 -4.72 16.02
C PRO A 162 -7.55 -4.44 14.54
N LEU A 163 -6.71 -3.44 14.23
CA LEU A 163 -6.31 -3.15 12.85
C LEU A 163 -5.53 -4.30 12.21
N TYR A 164 -4.65 -4.96 12.96
CA TYR A 164 -3.90 -6.12 12.45
C TYR A 164 -4.84 -7.29 12.19
N GLU A 165 -5.75 -7.58 13.14
CA GLU A 165 -6.77 -8.62 12.98
C GLU A 165 -7.66 -8.35 11.76
N LEU A 166 -8.17 -7.12 11.63
CA LEU A 166 -8.96 -6.70 10.47
C LEU A 166 -8.18 -6.89 9.18
N GLY A 167 -6.92 -6.45 9.12
CA GLY A 167 -6.06 -6.63 7.96
C GLY A 167 -5.92 -8.11 7.57
N GLN A 168 -5.70 -9.00 8.55
CA GLN A 168 -5.58 -10.43 8.29
C GLN A 168 -6.88 -11.03 7.76
N ARG A 169 -8.02 -10.66 8.37
CA ARG A 169 -9.35 -11.16 7.97
C ARG A 169 -9.77 -10.62 6.61
N LEU A 170 -9.48 -9.36 6.31
CA LEU A 170 -9.72 -8.72 5.02
C LEU A 170 -8.93 -9.40 3.90
N LEU A 171 -7.63 -9.65 4.12
CA LEU A 171 -6.79 -10.32 3.12
C LEU A 171 -7.27 -11.76 2.84
N LYS A 172 -7.76 -12.47 3.86
CA LYS A 172 -8.42 -13.78 3.68
C LYS A 172 -9.73 -13.66 2.90
N LEU A 173 -10.56 -12.67 3.23
CA LEU A 173 -11.86 -12.44 2.58
C LEU A 173 -11.73 -12.27 1.05
N ILE A 174 -10.68 -11.58 0.59
CA ILE A 174 -10.43 -11.32 -0.84
C ILE A 174 -9.49 -12.34 -1.49
N SER A 175 -9.09 -13.41 -0.77
CA SER A 175 -8.10 -14.38 -1.23
C SER A 175 -6.81 -13.72 -1.74
N ALA A 176 -6.29 -12.78 -0.96
CA ALA A 176 -5.10 -12.00 -1.29
C ALA A 176 -3.88 -12.88 -1.58
N SER A 177 -3.08 -12.46 -2.57
CA SER A 177 -1.80 -13.08 -2.93
C SER A 177 -0.63 -12.27 -2.33
N PRO A 178 0.59 -12.82 -2.23
CA PRO A 178 1.72 -12.07 -1.72
C PRO A 178 1.93 -10.74 -2.45
N SER A 179 1.88 -9.64 -1.70
CA SER A 179 2.04 -8.27 -2.19
C SER A 179 2.19 -7.30 -1.01
N THR A 180 2.38 -6.02 -1.32
CA THR A 180 2.21 -4.93 -0.35
C THR A 180 0.81 -4.37 -0.51
N TYR A 181 0.05 -4.37 0.57
CA TYR A 181 -1.28 -3.81 0.66
C TYR A 181 -1.27 -2.54 1.51
N LEU A 182 -2.07 -1.54 1.14
CA LEU A 182 -2.38 -0.40 2.00
C LEU A 182 -3.86 -0.43 2.37
N MET A 183 -4.14 -0.77 3.62
CA MET A 183 -5.51 -0.72 4.15
C MET A 183 -5.79 0.69 4.68
N GLN A 184 -6.71 1.40 4.04
CA GLN A 184 -7.13 2.72 4.49
C GLN A 184 -8.22 2.58 5.55
N PHE A 185 -8.07 3.32 6.65
CA PHE A 185 -8.98 3.29 7.78
C PHE A 185 -9.17 4.68 8.38
N GLY A 186 -10.24 4.81 9.16
CA GLY A 186 -10.57 5.99 9.93
C GLY A 186 -11.05 5.64 11.32
N PHE A 187 -11.64 6.62 12.00
CA PHE A 187 -12.25 6.45 13.30
C PHE A 187 -13.63 7.10 13.32
N ASN A 188 -14.59 6.41 13.94
CA ASN A 188 -15.87 6.96 14.33
C ASN A 188 -15.93 6.92 15.87
N GLY A 189 -15.62 8.05 16.52
CA GLY A 189 -15.32 8.07 17.95
C GLY A 189 -14.06 7.25 18.23
N GLU A 190 -14.17 6.24 19.10
CA GLU A 190 -13.06 5.31 19.41
C GLU A 190 -13.05 4.06 18.53
N THR A 191 -14.01 3.89 17.64
CA THR A 191 -14.13 2.68 16.81
C THR A 191 -13.40 2.87 15.49
N VAL A 192 -12.52 1.92 15.14
CA VAL A 192 -11.86 1.85 13.84
C VAL A 192 -12.91 1.55 12.76
N VAL A 193 -12.85 2.28 11.65
CA VAL A 193 -13.70 2.03 10.46
C VAL A 193 -12.86 1.74 9.23
N PHE A 194 -13.30 0.77 8.42
CA PHE A 194 -12.66 0.44 7.14
C PHE A 194 -13.10 1.40 6.03
N ASP A 195 -12.16 1.85 5.19
CA ASP A 195 -12.49 2.64 3.99
C ASP A 195 -12.31 1.81 2.72
N ARG A 196 -11.06 1.43 2.43
CA ARG A 196 -10.66 0.76 1.19
C ARG A 196 -9.34 0.04 1.34
N LEU A 197 -9.00 -0.75 0.33
CA LEU A 197 -7.74 -1.47 0.23
C LEU A 197 -7.06 -1.15 -1.10
N PHE A 198 -5.75 -0.96 -1.09
CA PHE A 198 -4.92 -0.90 -2.29
C PHE A 198 -4.04 -2.15 -2.33
N PRO A 199 -3.98 -2.90 -3.45
CA PRO A 199 -3.15 -4.10 -3.59
C PRO A 199 -1.70 -3.78 -4.05
N PHE A 200 -1.23 -2.57 -3.77
CA PHE A 200 0.08 -2.04 -4.14
C PHE A 200 0.49 -0.87 -3.22
N PRO A 201 1.77 -0.47 -3.20
CA PRO A 201 2.23 0.73 -2.48
C PRO A 201 1.71 2.01 -3.16
N ALA A 202 0.50 2.45 -2.79
CA ALA A 202 -0.10 3.68 -3.30
C ALA A 202 0.60 4.94 -2.75
N ALA A 203 0.11 6.14 -3.09
CA ALA A 203 0.75 7.42 -2.76
C ALA A 203 1.29 7.57 -1.32
N PRO A 204 0.57 7.13 -0.25
CA PRO A 204 1.09 7.19 1.12
C PRO A 204 2.40 6.44 1.35
N ALA A 205 2.70 5.40 0.56
CA ALA A 205 3.89 4.57 0.70
C ALA A 205 5.21 5.33 0.49
N ILE A 206 5.19 6.51 -0.13
CA ILE A 206 6.36 7.39 -0.22
C ILE A 206 6.95 7.72 1.15
N ALA A 207 6.14 7.78 2.21
CA ALA A 207 6.63 8.01 3.57
C ALA A 207 7.65 6.95 4.03
N SER A 208 7.54 5.73 3.51
CA SER A 208 8.45 4.61 3.86
C SER A 208 9.87 4.80 3.32
N LEU A 209 10.06 5.59 2.26
CA LEU A 209 11.36 5.77 1.61
C LEU A 209 12.44 6.34 2.55
N LYS A 210 12.03 7.05 3.60
CA LYS A 210 12.93 7.69 4.56
C LYS A 210 12.86 7.11 5.97
N SER A 211 11.84 6.30 6.26
CA SER A 211 11.47 5.89 7.62
C SER A 211 11.50 4.39 7.83
N GLN A 212 11.58 3.58 6.78
CA GLN A 212 11.49 2.13 6.87
C GLN A 212 12.50 1.43 5.96
N SER A 213 13.10 0.34 6.45
CA SER A 213 13.92 -0.58 5.68
C SER A 213 13.49 -2.04 5.88
N PRO A 214 13.22 -2.82 4.82
CA PRO A 214 13.04 -2.36 3.44
C PRO A 214 11.82 -1.43 3.33
N ASN A 215 11.89 -0.44 2.43
CA ASN A 215 10.73 0.42 2.15
C ASN A 215 9.60 -0.37 1.47
N LEU A 216 8.39 0.19 1.40
CA LEU A 216 7.20 -0.52 0.93
C LEU A 216 7.24 -0.90 -0.56
N PHE A 217 8.01 -0.18 -1.38
CA PHE A 217 8.21 -0.51 -2.79
C PHE A 217 9.17 -1.70 -2.96
N VAL A 218 10.24 -1.73 -2.16
CA VAL A 218 11.13 -2.90 -2.06
C VAL A 218 10.34 -4.11 -1.56
N CYS A 219 9.54 -3.95 -0.49
CA CYS A 219 8.67 -5.04 -0.01
C CYS A 219 7.75 -5.58 -1.11
N HIS A 220 7.13 -4.69 -1.88
CA HIS A 220 6.23 -5.08 -2.97
C HIS A 220 6.98 -5.91 -4.02
N TRP A 221 8.16 -5.44 -4.44
CA TRP A 221 9.00 -6.17 -5.38
C TRP A 221 9.46 -7.53 -4.83
N HIS A 222 9.86 -7.60 -3.57
CA HIS A 222 10.24 -8.84 -2.91
C HIS A 222 9.08 -9.85 -2.90
N CYS A 223 7.86 -9.41 -2.62
CA CYS A 223 6.68 -10.28 -2.71
C CYS A 223 6.44 -10.79 -4.13
N LEU A 224 6.50 -9.92 -5.15
CA LEU A 224 6.28 -10.31 -6.55
C LEU A 224 7.38 -11.23 -7.09
N SER A 225 8.61 -11.07 -6.61
CA SER A 225 9.77 -11.90 -7.01
C SER A 225 9.98 -13.13 -6.12
N ASN A 226 9.11 -13.36 -5.13
CA ASN A 226 9.28 -14.39 -4.09
C ASN A 226 10.60 -14.29 -3.32
N THR A 227 11.16 -13.09 -3.21
CA THR A 227 12.35 -12.83 -2.40
C THR A 227 11.93 -12.71 -0.92
N PRO A 228 12.60 -13.41 0.02
CA PRO A 228 12.26 -13.32 1.44
C PRO A 228 12.30 -11.89 1.98
N ILE A 229 11.39 -11.59 2.91
CA ILE A 229 11.40 -10.40 3.74
C ILE A 229 11.47 -10.90 5.18
N LEU A 230 12.56 -10.59 5.86
CA LEU A 230 12.81 -11.12 7.21
C LEU A 230 12.15 -10.24 8.28
N ASP A 231 12.26 -8.93 8.14
CA ASP A 231 11.73 -7.97 9.09
C ASP A 231 11.47 -6.60 8.42
N LEU A 232 10.68 -5.77 9.08
CA LEU A 232 10.46 -4.36 8.74
C LEU A 232 11.04 -3.48 9.86
N THR A 233 12.19 -2.86 9.59
CA THR A 233 12.83 -1.94 10.53
C THR A 233 12.35 -0.52 10.30
N ILE A 234 11.88 0.16 11.34
CA ILE A 234 11.57 1.59 11.31
C ILE A 234 12.81 2.35 11.77
N ALA A 235 13.32 3.25 10.95
CA ALA A 235 14.39 4.16 11.34
C ALA A 235 13.85 5.10 12.44
N GLN A 236 14.65 5.34 13.48
CA GLN A 236 14.30 6.37 14.46
C GLN A 236 14.36 7.74 13.81
N THR A 237 13.23 8.23 13.32
CA THR A 237 13.09 9.58 12.78
C THR A 237 12.77 10.56 13.90
N SER A 238 13.37 11.74 13.87
CA SER A 238 13.02 12.85 14.76
C SER A 238 11.56 13.32 14.54
N GLU A 239 11.01 13.06 13.35
CA GLU A 239 9.63 13.32 12.99
C GLU A 239 8.81 12.03 13.14
N HIS A 240 8.06 11.93 14.23
CA HIS A 240 7.04 10.91 14.45
C HIS A 240 5.80 11.58 15.05
N GLN A 241 4.62 11.06 14.73
CA GLN A 241 3.36 11.56 15.30
C GLN A 241 2.75 10.49 16.19
N ILE A 242 2.42 10.87 17.41
CA ILE A 242 1.59 10.05 18.29
C ILE A 242 0.13 10.36 17.95
N PHE A 243 -0.66 9.32 17.69
CA PHE A 243 -2.07 9.49 17.41
C PHE A 243 -2.80 10.12 18.60
N GLN A 244 -3.56 11.20 18.36
CA GLN A 244 -4.41 11.84 19.35
C GLN A 244 -5.90 11.64 18.98
N PRO A 245 -6.73 11.04 19.86
CA PRO A 245 -8.13 10.75 19.57
C PRO A 245 -8.98 11.97 19.20
N SER A 246 -8.62 13.17 19.66
CA SER A 246 -9.32 14.42 19.33
C SER A 246 -9.24 14.80 17.84
N GLN A 247 -8.29 14.25 17.09
CA GLN A 247 -8.14 14.49 15.65
C GLN A 247 -9.09 13.63 14.79
N ALA A 248 -9.79 12.65 15.39
CA ALA A 248 -10.74 11.77 14.70
C ALA A 248 -12.10 12.42 14.42
N THR A 249 -12.51 13.43 15.20
CA THR A 249 -13.92 13.83 15.32
C THR A 249 -14.32 15.06 14.50
N LEU A 250 -13.40 15.71 13.77
CA LEU A 250 -13.71 16.93 13.02
C LEU A 250 -13.98 16.63 11.53
N SER A 251 -15.21 16.18 11.22
CA SER A 251 -15.97 16.61 10.03
C SER A 251 -17.42 16.10 10.05
N THR A 252 -18.21 16.54 11.03
CA THR A 252 -19.67 16.60 10.86
C THR A 252 -20.10 18.03 11.17
N GLY A 253 -20.13 18.85 10.11
CA GLY A 253 -20.55 20.24 10.12
C GLY A 253 -21.69 20.46 9.13
N VAL A 254 -22.89 20.11 9.59
CA VAL A 254 -24.21 20.72 9.35
C VAL A 254 -24.60 21.11 7.91
N ALA A 255 -25.56 20.34 7.38
CA ALA A 255 -26.51 20.84 6.39
C ALA A 255 -27.53 21.75 7.09
N ASP A 256 -27.49 23.06 6.80
CA ASP A 256 -28.57 23.96 7.15
C ASP A 256 -29.67 23.85 6.09
N SER A 257 -30.75 23.18 6.47
CA SER A 257 -32.06 23.27 5.81
C SER A 257 -33.09 23.67 6.86
N GLU A 258 -33.37 24.96 6.97
CA GLU A 258 -34.62 25.48 7.55
C GLU A 258 -34.98 26.81 6.90
N GLY A 259 -36.25 26.95 6.51
CA GLY A 259 -36.78 28.20 5.96
C GLY A 259 -38.03 28.10 5.09
N ALA A 260 -38.92 27.13 5.33
CA ALA A 260 -40.28 27.20 4.79
C ALA A 260 -41.11 28.20 5.62
N ILE A 261 -41.33 29.40 5.10
CA ILE A 261 -42.36 30.31 5.63
C ILE A 261 -43.61 30.16 4.78
N VAL A 262 -44.61 29.52 5.40
CA VAL A 262 -46.01 29.54 5.00
C VAL A 262 -46.59 30.90 5.40
N ASN A 263 -47.11 31.66 4.45
CA ASN A 263 -48.04 32.77 4.74
C ASN A 263 -49.32 32.56 3.93
N ARG A 264 -50.42 32.27 4.63
CA ARG A 264 -51.79 32.36 4.12
C ARG A 264 -52.57 33.38 4.95
N THR A 265 -53.23 34.27 4.21
CA THR A 265 -54.50 34.98 4.50
C THR A 265 -54.55 36.01 5.61
N SER A 266 -54.65 37.29 5.22
CA SER A 266 -55.91 38.06 5.24
C SER A 266 -55.90 39.07 4.11
#